data_AF-A0A0F8ZDT6-F1
#
_entry.id   AF-A0A0F8ZDT6-F1
#
_cell.length_a   1.000
_cell.length_b   1.000
_cell.length_c   1.000
_cell.angle_alpha   90.00
_cell.angle_beta   90.00
_cell.angle_gamma   90.00
#
_symmetry.space_group_name_H-M   'P 1'
#
loop_
_entity.id
_entity.type
_entity.pdbx_description
1 polymer ?
#
loop_
_entity_poly.entity_id
_entity_poly.type
_entity_poly.pdbx_seq_one_letter_code
_entity_poly.pdbx_strand_id
1 'polypeptide(L)'
;MLLQIFFDKVYDQHKPGEGTHQSLTWIGHNVIDFDLRFLYQRAAVGGIKPPFLIPTEARHGSMVYDTMKAWAGWKGYVKQDDLYAALGGEPHENDDMDGSQVWDYIKAGRYDEVLAYNKRDVEKLRFNYKRLTWQ
;
A
#
# COMPACT_ATOMS: atom_id res chain seq x y z
N MET A 1 7.83 2.94 19.00
CA MET A 1 8.50 2.74 17.69
C MET A 1 7.47 2.85 16.58
N LEU A 2 7.77 3.51 15.45
CA LEU A 2 6.79 3.85 14.39
C LEU A 2 5.90 2.68 13.93
N LEU A 3 6.49 1.49 13.78
CA LEU A 3 5.75 0.29 13.36
C LEU A 3 4.66 -0.14 14.36
N GLN A 4 4.92 -0.01 15.66
CA GLN A 4 3.92 -0.26 16.69
C GLN A 4 2.77 0.75 16.59
N ILE A 5 3.10 2.05 16.42
CA ILE A 5 2.09 3.11 16.27
C ILE A 5 1.22 2.84 15.04
N PHE A 6 1.81 2.39 13.94
CA PHE A 6 1.07 1.99 12.74
C PHE A 6 0.10 0.85 13.04
N PHE A 7 0.56 -0.23 13.66
CA PHE A 7 -0.29 -1.37 14.00
C PHE A 7 -1.41 -1.00 14.97
N ASP A 8 -1.12 -0.21 16.00
CA ASP A 8 -2.12 0.24 16.97
C ASP A 8 -3.19 1.09 16.28
N LYS A 9 -2.80 2.00 15.38
CA LYS A 9 -3.75 2.81 14.61
C LYS A 9 -4.65 1.97 13.70
N VAL A 10 -4.07 1.01 12.97
CA VAL A 10 -4.87 0.11 12.12
C VAL A 10 -5.83 -0.71 12.98
N TYR A 11 -5.36 -1.25 14.10
CA TYR A 11 -6.20 -2.01 15.03
C TYR A 11 -7.33 -1.14 15.60
N ASP A 12 -7.03 0.05 16.10
CA ASP A 12 -8.00 0.96 16.70
C ASP A 12 -9.10 1.38 15.73
N GLN A 13 -8.76 1.59 14.46
CA GLN A 13 -9.73 1.92 13.41
C GLN A 13 -10.63 0.75 13.01
N HIS A 14 -10.18 -0.49 13.24
CA HIS A 14 -10.91 -1.71 12.88
C HIS A 14 -11.30 -2.52 14.12
N LYS A 15 -11.25 -1.90 15.32
CA LYS A 15 -11.65 -2.54 16.57
C LYS A 15 -13.08 -3.05 16.40
N PRO A 16 -13.36 -4.33 16.67
CA PRO A 16 -14.71 -4.84 16.59
C PRO A 16 -15.57 -4.11 17.62
N GLY A 17 -16.46 -3.24 17.15
CA GLY A 17 -17.64 -2.88 17.92
C GLY A 17 -18.47 -4.13 18.16
N GLU A 18 -19.21 -4.19 19.27
CA GLU A 18 -20.14 -5.28 19.50
C GLU A 18 -21.11 -5.40 18.31
N GLY A 19 -20.98 -6.49 17.55
CA GLY A 19 -21.82 -6.78 16.38
C GLY A 19 -21.13 -6.51 15.05
N THR A 20 -20.65 -7.59 14.42
CA THR A 20 -20.06 -7.70 13.06
C THR A 20 -18.58 -7.31 12.94
N HIS A 21 -17.74 -8.29 12.60
CA HIS A 21 -16.35 -8.06 12.21
C HIS A 21 -16.32 -7.34 10.85
N GLN A 22 -15.80 -6.11 10.79
CA GLN A 22 -15.30 -5.60 9.51
C GLN A 22 -13.98 -6.32 9.23
N SER A 23 -13.98 -7.21 8.23
CA SER A 23 -12.74 -7.84 7.77
C SER A 23 -11.80 -6.78 7.22
N LEU A 24 -10.61 -6.67 7.78
CA LEU A 24 -9.56 -5.80 7.26
C LEU A 24 -9.17 -6.28 5.85
N THR A 25 -9.35 -5.40 4.85
CA THR A 25 -8.95 -5.66 3.47
C THR A 25 -7.78 -4.77 3.11
N TRP A 26 -6.67 -5.38 2.70
CA TRP A 26 -5.48 -4.66 2.26
C TRP A 26 -5.59 -4.35 0.77
N ILE A 27 -5.45 -3.09 0.39
CA ILE A 27 -5.50 -2.67 -1.01
C ILE A 27 -4.18 -1.99 -1.33
N GLY A 28 -3.54 -2.39 -2.42
CA GLY A 28 -2.28 -1.80 -2.85
C GLY A 28 -1.84 -2.20 -4.25
N HIS A 29 -0.67 -1.73 -4.66
CA HIS A 29 -0.07 -2.07 -5.93
C HIS A 29 1.21 -2.84 -5.63
N ASN A 30 1.27 -4.12 -6.01
CA ASN A 30 2.33 -5.05 -5.56
C ASN A 30 2.37 -5.28 -4.03
N VAL A 31 1.23 -5.09 -3.35
CA VAL A 31 1.09 -5.14 -1.89
C VAL A 31 1.34 -6.53 -1.30
N ILE A 32 1.06 -7.58 -2.07
CA ILE A 32 1.26 -8.98 -1.63
C ILE A 32 2.75 -9.29 -1.57
N ASP A 33 3.47 -8.96 -2.65
CA ASP A 33 4.87 -9.35 -2.83
C ASP A 33 5.84 -8.37 -2.13
N PHE A 34 5.40 -7.15 -1.80
CA PHE A 34 6.22 -6.13 -1.15
C PHE A 34 5.72 -5.70 0.24
N ASP A 35 4.69 -4.85 0.34
CA ASP A 35 4.34 -4.15 1.59
C ASP A 35 4.04 -5.10 2.75
N LEU A 36 3.17 -6.10 2.54
CA LEU A 36 2.76 -7.03 3.58
C LEU A 36 3.94 -7.89 4.04
N ARG A 37 4.76 -8.34 3.09
CA ARG A 37 5.98 -9.10 3.38
C ARG A 37 6.96 -8.24 4.19
N PHE A 38 7.15 -6.99 3.78
CA PHE A 38 8.05 -6.05 4.44
C PHE A 38 7.58 -5.72 5.86
N LEU A 39 6.30 -5.40 6.06
CA LEU A 39 5.73 -5.15 7.39
C LEU A 39 5.93 -6.33 8.34
N TYR A 40 5.67 -7.56 7.86
CA TYR A 40 5.90 -8.77 8.64
C TYR A 40 7.38 -8.95 9.02
N GLN A 41 8.29 -8.80 8.05
CA GLN A 41 9.74 -8.92 8.30
C GLN A 41 10.24 -7.88 9.30
N ARG A 42 9.78 -6.61 9.18
CA ARG A 42 10.15 -5.54 10.12
C ARG A 42 9.58 -5.78 11.52
N ALA A 43 8.39 -6.35 11.62
CA ALA A 43 7.81 -6.74 12.91
C ALA A 43 8.64 -7.85 13.57
N ALA A 44 9.02 -8.89 12.82
CA ALA A 44 9.85 -9.98 13.31
C ALA A 44 11.24 -9.50 13.77
N VAL A 45 11.93 -8.69 12.96
CA VAL A 45 13.24 -8.09 13.31
C VAL A 45 13.13 -7.21 14.56
N GLY A 46 12.03 -6.47 14.69
CA GLY A 46 11.79 -5.57 15.81
C GLY A 46 11.21 -6.23 17.07
N GLY A 47 10.95 -7.54 17.06
CA GLY A 47 10.27 -8.24 18.15
C GLY A 47 8.85 -7.73 18.43
N ILE A 48 8.20 -7.10 17.45
CA ILE A 48 6.82 -6.59 17.57
C ILE A 48 5.85 -7.69 17.13
N LYS A 49 4.87 -8.00 17.96
CA LYS A 49 3.74 -8.85 17.59
C LYS A 49 2.60 -7.98 17.03
N PRO A 50 2.23 -8.13 15.74
CA PRO A 50 1.09 -7.42 15.18
C PRO A 50 -0.22 -7.84 15.90
N PRO A 51 -1.16 -6.91 16.15
CA PRO A 51 -2.44 -7.20 16.81
C PRO A 51 -3.47 -7.84 15.87
N PHE A 52 -3.15 -8.02 14.60
CA PHE A 52 -3.96 -8.66 13.57
C PHE A 52 -3.09 -9.52 12.64
N LEU A 53 -3.74 -10.37 11.83
CA LEU A 53 -3.05 -11.15 10.80
C LEU A 53 -2.50 -10.22 9.70
N ILE A 54 -1.19 -10.30 9.44
CA ILE A 54 -0.58 -9.75 8.22
C ILE A 54 -0.56 -10.86 7.18
N PRO A 55 -1.36 -10.79 6.11
CA PRO A 55 -1.57 -11.93 5.22
C PRO A 55 -0.48 -12.03 4.14
N THR A 56 0.72 -12.42 4.56
CA THR A 56 1.91 -12.53 3.70
C THR A 56 1.81 -13.59 2.60
N GLU A 57 0.88 -14.54 2.73
CA GLU A 57 0.60 -15.59 1.74
C GLU A 57 -0.78 -15.43 1.07
N ALA A 58 -1.40 -14.24 1.19
CA ALA A 58 -2.70 -14.02 0.57
C ALA A 58 -2.63 -14.05 -0.95
N ARG A 59 -3.71 -14.54 -1.56
CA ARG A 59 -3.97 -14.41 -3.00
C ARG A 59 -4.79 -13.15 -3.25
N HIS A 60 -4.56 -12.53 -4.40
CA HIS A 60 -5.42 -11.45 -4.90
C HIS A 60 -6.89 -11.88 -4.85
N GLY A 61 -7.77 -11.00 -4.35
CA GLY A 61 -9.22 -11.21 -4.25
C GLY A 61 -9.68 -11.91 -2.96
N SER A 62 -8.77 -12.22 -2.03
CA SER A 62 -9.11 -12.71 -0.69
C SER A 62 -9.26 -11.53 0.29
N MET A 63 -8.43 -11.47 1.34
CA MET A 63 -8.30 -10.29 2.23
C MET A 63 -7.34 -9.22 1.67
N VAL A 64 -6.90 -9.38 0.43
CA VAL A 64 -5.97 -8.48 -0.25
C VAL A 64 -6.41 -8.23 -1.69
N TYR A 65 -6.46 -6.97 -2.10
CA TYR A 65 -6.65 -6.54 -3.48
C TYR A 65 -5.38 -5.87 -3.98
N ASP A 66 -4.60 -6.63 -4.77
CA ASP A 66 -3.41 -6.12 -5.46
C ASP A 66 -3.77 -5.65 -6.87
N THR A 67 -3.69 -4.34 -7.11
CA THR A 67 -4.04 -3.72 -8.40
C THR A 67 -3.09 -4.12 -9.53
N MET A 68 -1.81 -4.42 -9.24
CA MET A 68 -0.88 -4.89 -10.25
C MET A 68 -1.29 -6.28 -10.74
N LYS A 69 -1.63 -7.18 -9.81
CA LYS A 69 -2.09 -8.54 -10.15
C LYS A 69 -3.48 -8.54 -10.78
N ALA A 70 -4.35 -7.61 -10.38
CA ALA A 70 -5.68 -7.43 -10.98
C ALA A 70 -5.59 -7.11 -12.48
N TRP A 71 -4.62 -6.26 -12.86
CA TRP A 71 -4.43 -5.84 -14.24
C TRP A 71 -3.57 -6.80 -15.06
N ALA A 72 -2.38 -7.14 -14.54
CA ALA A 72 -1.36 -7.86 -15.29
C ALA A 72 -1.41 -9.39 -15.07
N GLY A 73 -2.25 -9.87 -14.16
CA GLY A 73 -2.28 -11.28 -13.75
C GLY A 73 -1.12 -11.67 -12.82
N TRP A 74 -1.09 -12.93 -12.38
CA TRP A 74 -0.18 -13.39 -11.31
C TRP A 74 1.32 -13.20 -11.62
N LYS A 75 1.71 -13.46 -12.88
CA LYS A 75 3.09 -13.37 -13.38
C LYS A 75 3.38 -12.08 -14.17
N GLY A 76 2.36 -11.24 -14.36
CA GLY A 76 2.52 -9.99 -15.09
C GLY A 76 3.06 -8.88 -14.19
N TYR A 77 3.53 -7.84 -14.85
CA TYR A 77 4.03 -6.64 -14.23
C TYR A 77 3.53 -5.43 -14.99
N VAL A 78 3.13 -4.40 -14.26
CA VAL A 78 2.84 -3.06 -14.78
C VAL A 78 3.25 -2.09 -13.68
N LYS A 79 3.82 -0.93 -14.03
CA LYS A 79 4.07 0.11 -13.02
C LYS A 79 2.75 0.75 -12.60
N GLN A 80 2.69 1.29 -11.40
CA GLN A 80 1.51 1.99 -10.90
C GLN A 80 1.14 3.17 -11.81
N ASP A 81 2.12 3.94 -12.25
CA ASP A 81 1.92 5.12 -13.11
C ASP A 81 1.47 4.74 -14.51
N ASP A 82 2.04 3.67 -15.08
CA ASP A 82 1.62 3.15 -16.39
C ASP A 82 0.16 2.68 -16.34
N LEU A 83 -0.22 1.99 -15.26
CA LEU A 83 -1.61 1.57 -15.05
C LEU A 83 -2.54 2.78 -14.84
N TYR A 84 -2.11 3.75 -14.05
CA TYR A 84 -2.86 4.97 -13.78
C TYR A 84 -3.14 5.76 -15.08
N ALA A 85 -2.12 5.96 -15.91
CA ALA A 85 -2.26 6.59 -17.21
C ALA A 85 -3.18 5.78 -18.14
N ALA A 86 -3.01 4.45 -18.20
CA ALA A 86 -3.85 3.58 -19.03
C ALA A 86 -5.34 3.60 -18.63
N LEU A 87 -5.63 3.86 -17.35
CA LEU A 87 -6.99 3.99 -16.82
C LEU A 87 -7.57 5.41 -16.94
N GLY A 88 -6.85 6.33 -17.61
CA GLY A 88 -7.26 7.70 -17.85
C GLY A 88 -7.04 8.62 -16.64
N GLY A 89 -6.03 8.34 -15.84
CA GLY A 89 -5.56 9.24 -14.79
C GLY A 89 -4.81 10.43 -15.39
N GLU A 90 -5.05 11.62 -14.82
CA GLU A 90 -4.39 12.86 -15.25
C GLU A 90 -2.98 12.95 -14.65
N PRO A 91 -1.95 13.35 -15.41
CA PRO A 91 -0.61 13.54 -14.87
C PRO A 91 -0.64 14.46 -13.65
N HIS A 92 0.01 14.03 -12.56
CA HIS A 92 0.23 14.94 -11.44
C HIS A 92 1.34 15.93 -11.82
N GLU A 93 1.10 17.23 -11.64
CA GLU A 93 2.14 18.24 -11.79
C GLU A 93 3.30 17.95 -10.82
N ASN A 94 4.55 18.08 -11.30
CA ASN A 94 5.79 17.90 -10.52
C ASN A 94 5.98 16.47 -9.98
N ASP A 95 5.74 15.45 -10.81
CA ASP A 95 5.98 14.04 -10.47
C ASP A 95 7.39 13.57 -10.87
N ASP A 96 8.40 14.34 -10.46
CA ASP A 96 9.79 14.11 -10.87
C ASP A 96 10.54 13.14 -9.93
N MET A 97 9.91 12.70 -8.85
CA MET A 97 10.54 11.83 -7.85
C MET A 97 10.23 10.37 -8.13
N ASP A 98 11.28 9.54 -8.19
CA ASP A 98 11.17 8.08 -8.28
C ASP A 98 11.41 7.44 -6.90
N GLY A 99 10.83 6.25 -6.68
CA GLY A 99 10.95 5.50 -5.43
C GLY A 99 12.41 5.19 -5.06
N SER A 100 13.30 5.07 -6.06
CA SER A 100 14.74 4.88 -5.84
C SER A 100 15.43 6.05 -5.13
N GLN A 101 14.85 7.25 -5.20
CA GLN A 101 15.42 8.49 -4.65
C GLN A 101 14.96 8.78 -3.22
N VAL A 102 13.97 8.05 -2.71
CA VAL A 102 13.37 8.28 -1.38
C VAL A 102 14.43 8.37 -0.29
N TRP A 103 15.39 7.43 -0.26
CA TRP A 103 16.44 7.43 0.77
C TRP A 103 17.37 8.64 0.69
N ASP A 104 17.72 9.08 -0.51
CA ASP A 104 18.57 10.26 -0.71
C ASP A 104 17.84 11.54 -0.27
N TYR A 105 16.55 11.64 -0.54
CA TYR A 105 15.72 12.77 -0.08
C TYR A 105 15.60 12.81 1.44
N ILE A 106 15.41 11.65 2.07
CA ILE A 106 15.42 11.53 3.54
C ILE A 106 16.75 12.00 4.13
N LYS A 107 17.89 11.55 3.59
CA LYS A 107 19.23 12.00 4.03
C LYS A 107 19.43 13.50 3.86
N ALA A 108 18.85 14.08 2.81
CA ALA A 108 18.89 15.51 2.54
C ALA A 108 17.90 16.33 3.39
N GLY A 109 17.12 15.70 4.28
CA GLY A 109 16.12 16.37 5.09
C GLY A 109 14.86 16.81 4.34
N ARG A 110 14.66 16.32 3.11
CA ARG A 110 13.54 16.66 2.21
C ARG A 110 12.30 15.82 2.54
N TYR A 111 11.88 15.83 3.81
CA TYR A 111 10.81 14.96 4.31
C TYR A 111 9.45 15.29 3.71
N ASP A 112 9.16 16.57 3.48
CA ASP A 112 7.87 17.02 2.95
C ASP A 112 7.63 16.53 1.53
N GLU A 113 8.69 16.42 0.73
CA GLU A 113 8.63 15.91 -0.64
C GLU A 113 8.40 14.40 -0.66
N VAL A 114 9.06 13.64 0.22
CA VAL A 114 8.80 12.21 0.39
C VAL A 114 7.37 11.97 0.87
N LEU A 115 6.87 12.81 1.78
CA LEU A 115 5.49 12.73 2.24
C LEU A 115 4.49 13.03 1.11
N ALA A 116 4.75 14.06 0.31
CA ALA A 116 3.91 14.42 -0.84
C ALA A 116 3.89 13.29 -1.89
N TYR A 117 5.06 12.73 -2.21
CA TYR A 117 5.18 11.58 -3.11
C TYR A 117 4.36 10.37 -2.62
N ASN A 118 4.56 9.94 -1.37
CA ASN A 118 3.81 8.80 -0.81
C ASN A 118 2.30 9.04 -0.80
N LYS A 119 1.84 10.27 -0.56
CA LYS A 119 0.41 10.60 -0.64
C LYS A 119 -0.14 10.45 -2.05
N ARG A 120 0.57 10.97 -3.07
CA ARG A 120 0.19 10.83 -4.47
C ARG A 120 0.13 9.37 -4.90
N ASP A 121 1.07 8.54 -4.46
CA ASP A 121 1.03 7.10 -4.76
C ASP A 121 -0.23 6.43 -4.22
N VAL A 122 -0.66 6.78 -3.00
CA VAL A 122 -1.92 6.26 -2.43
C VAL A 122 -3.14 6.80 -3.17
N GLU A 123 -3.10 8.04 -3.67
CA GLU A 123 -4.18 8.63 -4.47
C GLU A 123 -4.33 7.92 -5.84
N LYS A 124 -3.23 7.71 -6.56
CA LYS A 124 -3.19 6.94 -7.82
C LYS A 124 -3.65 5.51 -7.61
N LEU A 125 -3.16 4.86 -6.55
CA LEU A 125 -3.63 3.52 -6.16
C LEU A 125 -5.14 3.48 -5.95
N ARG A 126 -5.69 4.45 -5.20
CA ARG A 126 -7.13 4.52 -4.94
C ARG A 126 -7.93 4.76 -6.23
N PHE A 127 -7.42 5.59 -7.15
CA PHE A 127 -8.01 5.77 -8.47
C PHE A 127 -8.03 4.45 -9.26
N ASN A 128 -6.89 3.77 -9.35
CA ASN A 128 -6.76 2.49 -10.04
C ASN A 128 -7.72 1.46 -9.47
N TYR A 129 -7.76 1.32 -8.14
CA TYR A 129 -8.67 0.41 -7.46
C TYR A 129 -10.13 0.68 -7.81
N LYS A 130 -10.57 1.94 -7.77
CA LYS A 130 -11.96 2.31 -8.11
C LYS A 130 -12.29 1.98 -9.56
N ARG A 131 -11.39 2.32 -10.50
CA ARG A 131 -11.57 2.00 -11.92
C ARG A 131 -11.64 0.50 -12.19
N LEU A 132 -10.79 -0.30 -11.55
CA LEU A 132 -10.79 -1.76 -11.70
C LEU A 132 -11.96 -2.47 -11.00
N THR A 133 -12.65 -1.79 -10.09
CA THR A 133 -13.79 -2.34 -9.33
C THR A 133 -15.13 -1.67 -9.66
N TRP A 134 -15.15 -0.79 -10.67
CA TRP A 134 -16.35 -0.08 -11.15
C TRP A 134 -17.05 0.77 -10.08
N GLN A 135 -16.25 1.44 -9.23
CA GLN A 135 -16.71 2.37 -8.18
C GLN A 135 -16.54 3.84 -8.56
#